data_AF-N4WPG5-F1
#
_entry.id   AF-N4WPG5-F1
#
_cell.length_a   1.000
_cell.length_b   1.000
_cell.length_c   1.000
_cell.angle_alpha   90.00
_cell.angle_beta   90.00
_cell.angle_gamma   90.00
#
_symmetry.space_group_name_H-M   'P 1'
#
loop_
_entity.id
_entity.type
_entity.pdbx_description
1 polymer ?
#
loop_
_entity_poly.entity_id
_entity_poly.type
_entity_poly.pdbx_seq_one_letter_code
_entity_poly.pdbx_strand_id
1 'polypeptide(L)'
;MASSNPANFANLPKDELREIAAKGGHASHGSSHDDSSSNDHPGRNPDGTFTKGSEVAKELGAQGGHASHGSDDSGSHAHKDAGRNPDGTFKKGSELASELGAQGGHASH
;
A
#
# COMPACT_ATOMS: atom_id res chain seq x y z
N MET A 1 -3.21 20.33 34.76
CA MET A 1 -3.57 19.46 35.91
C MET A 1 -4.35 18.27 35.38
N ALA A 2 -3.76 17.08 35.38
CA ALA A 2 -4.36 15.84 34.86
C ALA A 2 -5.42 15.23 35.80
N SER A 3 -6.03 16.04 36.67
CA SER A 3 -6.70 15.59 37.90
C SER A 3 -8.23 15.48 37.85
N SER A 4 -8.88 15.81 36.74
CA SER A 4 -10.35 15.75 36.63
C SER A 4 -10.89 14.39 36.16
N ASN A 5 -10.02 13.49 35.68
CA ASN A 5 -10.39 12.13 35.29
C ASN A 5 -9.44 11.12 35.94
N PRO A 6 -9.84 10.43 37.02
CA PRO A 6 -9.00 9.44 37.69
C PRO A 6 -8.65 8.26 36.78
N ALA A 7 -9.42 8.01 35.73
CA ALA A 7 -9.21 6.94 34.76
C ALA A 7 -8.42 7.39 33.50
N ASN A 8 -7.64 8.47 33.57
CA ASN A 8 -6.78 8.86 32.46
C ASN A 8 -5.50 8.00 32.39
N PHE A 9 -4.86 7.99 31.22
CA PHE A 9 -3.60 7.27 31.01
C PHE A 9 -2.47 7.71 31.95
N ALA A 10 -2.52 8.93 32.49
CA ALA A 10 -1.52 9.44 33.42
C ALA A 10 -1.61 8.80 34.83
N ASN A 11 -2.77 8.25 35.18
CA ASN A 11 -3.04 7.59 36.46
C ASN A 11 -3.00 6.05 36.36
N LEU A 12 -2.78 5.50 35.16
CA LEU A 12 -2.80 4.05 34.92
C LEU A 12 -1.43 3.42 35.26
N PRO A 13 -1.37 2.24 35.89
CA PRO A 13 -0.11 1.55 36.15
C PRO A 13 0.63 1.22 34.85
N LYS A 14 1.97 1.18 34.92
CA LYS A 14 2.83 0.99 33.74
C LYS A 14 2.56 -0.33 33.01
N ASP A 15 2.15 -1.36 33.73
CA ASP A 15 1.90 -2.69 33.16
C ASP A 15 0.61 -2.71 32.33
N GLU A 16 -0.48 -2.12 32.84
CA GLU A 16 -1.73 -1.96 32.08
C GLU A 16 -1.55 -1.03 30.87
N LEU A 17 -0.76 0.04 31.01
CA LEU A 17 -0.41 0.92 29.89
C LEU A 17 0.32 0.17 28.76
N ARG A 18 1.26 -0.70 29.12
CA ARG A 18 1.99 -1.54 28.18
C ARG A 18 1.06 -2.51 27.47
N GLU A 19 0.14 -3.13 28.19
CA GLU A 19 -0.83 -4.07 27.62
C GLU A 19 -1.79 -3.37 26.64
N ILE A 20 -2.29 -2.18 26.98
CA ILE A 20 -3.16 -1.38 26.11
C ILE A 20 -2.42 -0.93 24.85
N ALA A 21 -1.17 -0.46 24.99
CA ALA A 21 -0.33 -0.09 23.85
C ALA A 21 -0.03 -1.29 22.94
N ALA A 22 0.28 -2.45 23.53
CA ALA A 22 0.54 -3.69 22.81
C ALA A 22 -0.70 -4.17 22.04
N LYS A 23 -1.89 -4.03 22.61
CA LYS A 23 -3.16 -4.37 21.94
C LYS A 23 -3.40 -3.53 20.67
N GLY A 24 -2.99 -2.27 20.67
CA GLY A 24 -3.02 -1.41 19.49
C GLY A 24 -2.06 -1.85 18.38
N GLY A 25 -0.85 -2.29 18.75
CA GLY A 25 0.14 -2.83 17.81
C GLY A 25 -0.20 -4.24 17.29
N HIS A 26 -0.93 -5.05 18.08
CA HIS A 26 -1.34 -6.40 17.69
C HIS A 26 -2.41 -6.41 16.61
N ALA A 27 -3.37 -5.48 16.64
CA ALA A 27 -4.44 -5.39 15.64
C ALA A 27 -3.92 -5.03 14.23
N SER A 28 -2.76 -4.40 14.14
CA SER A 28 -2.07 -4.06 12.90
C SER A 28 -1.11 -5.16 12.41
N HIS A 29 -0.92 -6.24 13.18
CA HIS A 29 -0.04 -7.38 12.87
C HIS A 29 -0.77 -8.66 12.47
N GLY A 30 -2.07 -8.60 12.14
CA GLY A 30 -2.86 -9.78 11.75
C GLY A 30 -2.50 -10.41 10.39
N SER A 31 -1.43 -9.98 9.72
CA SER A 31 -0.97 -10.55 8.44
C SER A 31 0.51 -10.32 8.22
N SER A 32 1.37 -10.88 9.07
CA SER A 32 2.80 -10.94 8.75
C SER A 32 3.39 -12.15 9.44
N HIS A 33 3.69 -13.15 8.62
CA HIS A 33 4.70 -14.16 8.79
C HIS A 33 5.55 -14.00 10.05
N ASP A 34 5.49 -15.03 10.89
CA ASP A 34 6.61 -15.51 11.68
C ASP A 34 7.92 -15.28 10.90
N ASP A 35 8.61 -14.19 11.20
CA ASP A 35 10.05 -14.15 11.06
C ASP A 35 10.61 -13.50 12.31
N SER A 36 11.25 -14.38 13.05
CA SER A 36 12.01 -14.09 14.25
C SER A 36 12.83 -12.83 14.06
N SER A 37 12.95 -11.99 15.09
CA SER A 37 13.83 -10.81 15.15
C SER A 37 15.30 -11.13 14.86
N SER A 38 15.60 -11.50 13.63
CA SER A 38 16.91 -11.87 13.12
C SER A 38 17.13 -10.93 11.97
N ASN A 39 18.07 -10.02 12.16
CA ASN A 39 18.58 -9.11 11.13
C ASN A 39 19.28 -9.86 9.96
N ASP A 40 19.05 -11.18 9.86
CA ASP A 40 19.63 -12.16 8.94
C ASP A 40 18.68 -12.49 7.79
N HIS A 41 17.81 -11.56 7.41
CA HIS A 41 17.09 -11.69 6.16
C HIS A 41 18.02 -11.36 4.99
N PRO A 42 18.37 -12.35 4.13
CA PRO A 42 19.22 -12.10 2.98
C PRO A 42 18.54 -11.05 2.09
N GLY A 43 19.18 -9.91 1.91
CA GLY A 43 18.63 -8.81 1.12
C GLY A 43 18.03 -7.64 1.91
N ARG A 44 18.14 -7.61 3.25
CA ARG A 44 17.77 -6.45 4.08
C ARG A 44 18.98 -5.83 4.80
N ASN A 45 18.97 -4.51 4.90
CA ASN A 45 19.89 -3.72 5.68
C ASN A 45 19.48 -3.75 7.17
N PRO A 46 20.41 -3.45 8.10
CA PRO A 46 20.10 -3.36 9.53
C PRO A 46 19.15 -2.21 9.89
N ASP A 47 18.94 -1.26 8.98
CA ASP A 47 17.93 -0.18 9.11
C ASP A 47 16.54 -0.61 8.63
N GLY A 48 16.37 -1.89 8.24
CA GLY A 48 15.12 -2.47 7.76
C GLY A 48 14.82 -2.23 6.28
N THR A 49 15.62 -1.43 5.58
CA THR A 49 15.48 -1.19 4.14
C THR A 49 16.01 -2.36 3.32
N PHE A 50 15.64 -2.46 2.05
CA PHE A 50 16.20 -3.46 1.14
C PHE A 50 17.64 -3.13 0.76
N THR A 51 18.52 -4.13 0.71
CA THR A 51 19.87 -3.95 0.14
C THR A 51 19.76 -3.66 -1.35
N LYS A 52 20.55 -2.69 -1.82
CA LYS A 52 20.52 -2.27 -3.23
C LYS A 52 20.96 -3.43 -4.12
N GLY A 53 20.09 -3.83 -5.06
CA GLY A 53 20.37 -4.90 -6.02
C GLY A 53 20.11 -6.31 -5.50
N SER A 54 19.50 -6.49 -4.32
CA SER A 54 19.04 -7.83 -3.93
C SER A 54 17.90 -8.32 -4.81
N GLU A 55 17.89 -9.63 -5.04
CA GLU A 55 16.81 -10.30 -5.79
C GLU A 55 15.47 -10.10 -5.11
N VAL A 56 15.43 -10.16 -3.77
CA VAL A 56 14.25 -9.89 -2.95
C VAL A 56 13.68 -8.49 -3.20
N ALA A 57 14.53 -7.45 -3.23
CA ALA A 57 14.08 -6.09 -3.55
C ALA A 57 13.52 -5.99 -4.96
N LYS A 58 14.13 -6.69 -5.92
CA LYS A 58 13.73 -6.68 -7.32
C LYS A 58 12.38 -7.38 -7.53
N GLU A 59 12.22 -8.56 -6.94
CA GLU A 59 10.99 -9.35 -7.04
C GLU A 59 9.83 -8.66 -6.34
N LEU A 60 10.01 -8.25 -5.08
CA LEU A 60 8.96 -7.58 -4.32
C LEU A 60 8.68 -6.17 -4.85
N GLY A 61 9.71 -5.47 -5.37
CA GLY A 61 9.54 -4.20 -6.05
C GLY A 61 8.74 -4.33 -7.35
N ALA A 62 8.97 -5.40 -8.12
CA ALA A 62 8.15 -5.70 -9.29
C ALA A 62 6.71 -6.02 -8.89
N GLN A 63 6.49 -6.91 -7.92
CA GLN A 63 5.16 -7.25 -7.40
C GLN A 63 4.42 -6.02 -6.83
N GLY A 64 5.10 -5.17 -6.06
CA GLY A 64 4.54 -3.94 -5.53
C GLY A 64 4.24 -2.91 -6.61
N GLY A 65 5.10 -2.81 -7.62
CA GLY A 65 4.84 -2.04 -8.84
C GLY A 65 3.61 -2.55 -9.59
N HIS A 66 3.39 -3.88 -9.60
CA HIS A 66 2.21 -4.54 -10.15
C HIS A 66 0.91 -4.29 -9.37
N ALA A 67 0.98 -4.11 -8.06
CA ALA A 67 -0.17 -3.74 -7.25
C ALA A 67 -0.50 -2.23 -7.31
N SER A 68 0.51 -1.40 -7.61
CA SER A 68 0.37 0.06 -7.64
C SER A 68 -0.20 0.58 -8.96
N HIS A 69 0.00 -0.14 -10.06
CA HIS A 69 -0.96 -0.06 -11.15
C HIS A 69 -2.14 -0.93 -10.76
N GLY A 70 -3.33 -0.34 -10.62
CA GLY A 70 -4.54 -1.12 -10.44
C GLY A 70 -4.51 -2.27 -11.45
N SER A 71 -4.65 -3.48 -10.95
CA SER A 71 -4.86 -4.68 -11.73
C SER A 71 -6.20 -4.55 -12.45
N ASP A 72 -6.21 -3.73 -13.50
CA ASP A 72 -6.98 -4.04 -14.69
C ASP A 72 -6.32 -5.31 -15.25
N ASP A 73 -7.00 -6.42 -15.03
CA ASP A 73 -6.85 -7.67 -15.76
C ASP A 73 -6.78 -7.38 -17.26
N SER A 74 -5.58 -7.11 -17.78
CA SER A 74 -5.32 -6.95 -19.21
C SER A 74 -3.83 -7.11 -19.51
N GLY A 75 -3.26 -8.21 -19.02
CA GLY A 75 -2.14 -8.81 -19.72
C GLY A 75 -2.59 -9.13 -21.15
N SER A 76 -2.05 -8.40 -22.12
CA SER A 76 -2.18 -8.65 -23.56
C SER A 76 -3.51 -8.29 -24.23
N HIS A 77 -4.02 -7.10 -23.98
CA HIS A 77 -4.65 -6.38 -25.08
C HIS A 77 -3.57 -5.68 -25.92
N ALA A 78 -2.90 -6.50 -26.75
CA ALA A 78 -2.72 -6.18 -28.16
C ALA A 78 -4.08 -6.06 -28.89
N HIS A 79 -5.12 -5.64 -28.17
CA HIS A 79 -6.37 -5.23 -28.71
C HIS A 79 -6.06 -3.90 -29.35
N LYS A 80 -6.52 -3.78 -30.58
CA LYS A 80 -6.56 -2.52 -31.30
C LYS A 80 -7.35 -1.56 -30.42
N ASP A 81 -6.69 -0.84 -29.53
CA ASP A 81 -7.31 0.22 -28.74
C ASP A 81 -7.62 1.34 -29.72
N ALA A 82 -8.76 1.18 -30.38
CA ALA A 82 -9.27 2.09 -31.39
C ALA A 82 -9.33 3.52 -30.85
N GLY A 83 -9.36 3.71 -29.52
CA GLY A 83 -9.36 4.99 -28.82
C GLY A 83 -8.09 5.44 -28.10
N ARG A 84 -6.98 4.68 -28.09
CA ARG A 84 -5.71 5.09 -27.44
C ARG A 84 -4.54 5.20 -28.42
N ASN A 85 -3.65 6.15 -28.16
CA ASN A 85 -2.39 6.38 -28.86
C ASN A 85 -1.30 5.46 -28.30
N PRO A 86 -0.21 5.20 -29.05
CA PRO A 86 0.92 4.40 -28.57
C PRO A 86 1.67 5.05 -27.40
N ASP A 87 1.51 6.36 -27.18
CA ASP A 87 2.01 7.09 -26.02
C ASP A 87 1.12 6.96 -24.78
N GLY A 88 0.04 6.16 -24.86
CA GLY A 88 -0.93 5.93 -23.78
C GLY A 88 -2.01 7.00 -23.65
N THR A 89 -1.94 8.11 -24.40
CA THR A 89 -2.98 9.14 -24.38
C THR A 89 -4.22 8.71 -25.18
N PHE A 90 -5.38 9.33 -24.94
CA PHE A 90 -6.55 9.07 -25.76
C PHE A 90 -6.41 9.71 -27.15
N LYS A 91 -6.83 8.98 -28.20
CA LYS A 91 -6.99 9.54 -29.54
C LYS A 91 -8.07 10.63 -29.50
N LYS A 92 -7.75 11.80 -30.07
CA LYS A 92 -8.67 12.94 -30.14
C LYS A 92 -9.95 12.53 -30.86
N GLY A 93 -11.10 12.68 -30.20
CA GLY A 93 -12.41 12.34 -30.76
C GLY A 93 -12.76 10.85 -30.71
N SER A 94 -12.03 10.03 -29.95
CA SER A 94 -12.45 8.65 -29.72
C SER A 94 -13.69 8.59 -28.82
N GLU A 95 -14.58 7.65 -29.11
CA GLU A 95 -15.77 7.38 -28.29
C GLU A 95 -15.37 7.06 -26.85
N LEU A 96 -14.29 6.28 -26.69
CA LEU A 96 -13.72 5.89 -25.40
C LEU A 96 -13.31 7.11 -24.55
N ALA A 97 -12.70 8.13 -25.15
CA ALA A 97 -12.35 9.37 -24.43
C ALA A 97 -13.60 10.13 -23.95
N SER A 98 -14.65 10.12 -24.77
CA SER A 98 -15.88 10.87 -24.50
C SER A 98 -16.71 10.17 -23.41
N GLU A 99 -16.84 8.85 -23.47
CA GLU A 99 -17.55 8.03 -22.49
C GLU A 99 -16.92 8.10 -21.11
N LEU A 100 -15.60 7.91 -21.03
CA LEU A 100 -14.86 8.01 -19.76
C LEU A 100 -14.78 9.44 -19.24
N GLY A 101 -14.71 10.44 -20.13
CA GLY A 101 -14.79 11.85 -19.76
C GLY A 101 -16.13 12.20 -19.10
N ALA A 102 -17.24 11.65 -19.62
CA ALA A 102 -18.55 11.81 -19.00
C ALA A 102 -18.63 11.09 -17.64
N GLN A 103 -18.17 9.84 -17.54
CA GLN A 103 -18.12 9.11 -16.26
C GLN A 103 -17.25 9.79 -15.21
N GLY A 104 -16.08 10.30 -15.59
CA GLY A 104 -15.20 11.07 -14.70
C GLY A 104 -15.81 12.39 -14.24
N GLY A 105 -16.58 13.06 -15.10
CA GLY A 105 -17.34 14.26 -14.74
C GLY A 105 -18.47 14.00 -13.74
N HIS A 106 -19.08 12.80 -13.78
CA HIS A 106 -20.13 12.39 -12.84
C HIS A 106 -19.61 12.03 -11.43
N ALA A 107 -18.30 11.80 -11.26
CA ALA A 107 -17.69 11.56 -9.95
C ALA A 107 -17.50 12.85 -9.11
N SER A 108 -17.94 14.00 -9.64
CA SER A 108 -17.90 15.31 -8.99
C SER A 108 -19.32 15.80 -8.69
N HIS A 109 -20.06 15.12 -7.82
CA HIS A 109 -21.30 15.66 -7.28
C HIS A 109 -21.65 15.12 -5.89
#